data_AF-A0A3R7N8J8-F1
#
_entry.id   AF-A0A3R7N8J8-F1
#
_cell.length_a   1.000
_cell.length_b   1.000
_cell.length_c   1.000
_cell.angle_alpha   90.00
_cell.angle_beta   90.00
_cell.angle_gamma   90.00
#
_symmetry.space_group_name_H-M   'P 1'
#
loop_
_entity.id
_entity.type
_entity.pdbx_description
1 polymer ?
#
loop_
_entity_poly.entity_id
_entity_poly.type
_entity_poly.pdbx_seq_one_letter_code
_entity_poly.pdbx_strand_id
1 'polypeptide(L)'
;MAITRALVEELERLQKSQPSLVRLVTKPRAVRLIRGPAKDGPVSGLVVENREGEQRVERGTAMLATGGYAADFDSGTSLLARYTPAMLNFATTNAGHATGGGIKMGEPVGAWLTDMQHVQVHPTGLVDPADPDRRVKFLCAEALRGAGVLWMSSVAAMR
;
A
#
# COMPACT_ATOMS: atom_id res chain seq x y z
N MET A 1 -12.43 -8.62 -5.01
CA MET A 1 -12.90 -7.67 -6.04
C MET A 1 -12.79 -8.32 -7.41
N ALA A 2 -13.84 -8.28 -8.23
CA ALA A 2 -13.88 -8.97 -9.53
C ALA A 2 -12.79 -8.46 -10.50
N ILE A 3 -12.50 -7.16 -10.48
CA ILE A 3 -11.50 -6.51 -11.35
C ILE A 3 -10.08 -7.03 -11.06
N THR A 4 -9.65 -7.00 -9.80
CA THR A 4 -8.30 -7.47 -9.41
C THR A 4 -8.11 -8.93 -9.78
N ARG A 5 -9.14 -9.75 -9.55
CA ARG A 5 -9.12 -11.17 -9.91
C ARG A 5 -8.95 -11.35 -11.42
N ALA A 6 -9.77 -10.67 -12.23
CA ALA A 6 -9.69 -10.77 -13.70
C ALA A 6 -8.31 -10.34 -14.23
N LEU A 7 -7.73 -9.26 -13.68
CA LEU A 7 -6.40 -8.80 -14.06
C LEU A 7 -5.31 -9.83 -13.73
N VAL A 8 -5.36 -10.42 -12.52
CA VAL A 8 -4.38 -11.44 -12.11
C VAL A 8 -4.53 -12.70 -12.96
N GLU A 9 -5.76 -13.16 -13.20
CA GLU A 9 -6.03 -14.33 -14.06
C GLU A 9 -5.48 -14.12 -15.48
N GLU A 10 -5.66 -12.91 -16.04
CA GLU A 10 -5.12 -12.59 -17.36
C GLU A 10 -3.59 -12.53 -17.38
N LEU A 11 -2.96 -11.94 -16.34
CA LEU A 11 -1.49 -11.93 -16.22
C LEU A 11 -0.92 -13.35 -16.08
N GLU A 12 -1.58 -14.22 -15.32
CA GLU A 12 -1.19 -15.63 -15.19
C GLU A 12 -1.36 -16.38 -16.52
N ARG A 13 -2.43 -16.11 -17.26
CA ARG A 13 -2.67 -16.68 -18.59
C ARG A 13 -1.60 -16.23 -19.58
N LEU A 14 -1.25 -14.94 -19.60
CA LEU A 14 -0.20 -14.38 -20.44
C LEU A 14 1.17 -14.95 -20.06
N GLN A 15 1.49 -15.09 -18.78
CA GLN A 15 2.75 -15.74 -18.37
C GLN A 15 2.85 -17.18 -18.89
N LYS A 16 1.75 -17.95 -18.85
CA LYS A 16 1.73 -19.34 -19.33
C LYS A 16 1.82 -19.43 -20.86
N SER A 17 1.12 -18.55 -21.58
CA SER A 17 1.02 -18.60 -23.05
C SER A 17 2.13 -17.83 -23.78
N GLN A 18 2.67 -16.77 -23.17
CA GLN A 18 3.64 -15.84 -23.74
C GLN A 18 4.67 -15.40 -22.67
N PRO A 19 5.53 -16.31 -22.18
CA PRO A 19 6.43 -16.05 -21.05
C PRO A 19 7.48 -14.96 -21.31
N SER A 20 7.75 -14.62 -22.58
CA SER A 20 8.65 -13.51 -22.96
C SER A 20 8.05 -12.13 -22.74
N LEU A 21 6.72 -12.01 -22.65
CA LEU A 21 6.03 -10.73 -22.46
C LEU A 21 5.88 -10.36 -21.00
N VAL A 22 5.54 -11.33 -20.14
CA VAL A 22 5.26 -11.08 -18.74
C VAL A 22 5.71 -12.23 -17.85
N ARG A 23 6.30 -11.85 -16.72
CA ARG A 23 6.66 -12.75 -15.64
C ARG A 23 6.13 -12.18 -14.32
N LEU A 24 5.21 -12.90 -13.71
CA LEU A 24 4.69 -12.65 -12.38
C LEU A 24 5.55 -13.38 -11.35
N VAL A 25 6.26 -12.62 -10.51
CA VAL A 25 7.08 -13.16 -9.43
C VAL A 25 6.44 -12.76 -8.10
N THR A 26 6.11 -13.74 -7.27
CA THR A 26 5.51 -13.52 -5.94
C THR A 26 6.50 -13.88 -4.84
N LYS A 27 6.38 -13.21 -3.69
CA LYS A 27 7.21 -13.33 -2.47
C LYS A 27 8.45 -12.42 -2.37
N PRO A 28 9.18 -12.06 -3.44
CA PRO A 28 10.20 -11.03 -3.33
C PRO A 28 9.64 -9.65 -3.03
N ARG A 29 10.46 -8.82 -2.39
CA ARG A 29 10.21 -7.41 -2.12
C ARG A 29 11.26 -6.57 -2.83
N ALA A 30 10.82 -5.57 -3.60
CA ALA A 30 11.74 -4.51 -4.05
C ALA A 30 12.14 -3.65 -2.84
N VAL A 31 13.45 -3.50 -2.61
CA VAL A 31 13.99 -2.81 -1.43
C VAL A 31 14.76 -1.54 -1.76
N ARG A 32 15.28 -1.40 -2.99
CA ARG A 32 16.09 -0.24 -3.40
C ARG A 32 16.08 -0.03 -4.90
N LEU A 33 16.04 1.23 -5.34
CA LEU A 33 16.28 1.60 -6.75
C LEU A 33 17.77 1.79 -7.00
N ILE A 34 18.20 1.47 -8.23
CA ILE A 34 19.60 1.60 -8.66
C ILE A 34 19.68 2.68 -9.73
N ARG A 35 20.55 3.69 -9.52
CA ARG A 35 20.88 4.68 -10.55
C ARG A 35 22.02 4.20 -11.43
N GLY A 36 22.08 4.73 -12.65
CA GLY A 36 23.21 4.57 -13.56
C GLY A 36 24.51 5.19 -13.00
N PRO A 37 25.65 4.97 -13.68
CA PRO A 37 26.98 5.33 -13.18
C PRO A 37 27.24 6.84 -13.10
N ALA A 38 26.48 7.66 -13.83
CA ALA A 38 26.57 9.11 -13.73
C ALA A 38 25.99 9.61 -12.40
N LYS A 39 26.59 10.66 -11.82
CA LYS A 39 25.99 11.39 -10.70
C LYS A 39 24.60 11.87 -11.13
N ASP A 40 23.60 11.58 -10.31
CA ASP A 40 22.19 11.85 -10.60
C ASP A 40 21.66 11.19 -11.90
N GLY A 41 22.31 10.11 -12.35
CA GLY A 41 21.91 9.35 -13.52
C GLY A 41 20.52 8.71 -13.39
N PRO A 42 19.96 8.23 -14.52
CA PRO A 42 18.62 7.64 -14.55
C PRO A 42 18.56 6.36 -13.72
N VAL A 43 17.36 6.04 -13.22
CA VAL A 43 17.10 4.73 -12.62
C VAL A 43 17.30 3.66 -13.70
N SER A 44 18.12 2.66 -13.39
CA SER A 44 18.55 1.59 -14.30
C SER A 44 18.21 0.19 -13.78
N GLY A 45 17.47 0.10 -12.68
CA GLY A 45 17.07 -1.15 -12.08
C GLY A 45 16.62 -1.02 -10.63
N LEU A 46 16.42 -2.17 -10.00
CA LEU A 46 16.08 -2.30 -8.59
C LEU A 46 16.74 -3.52 -7.97
N VAL A 47 16.89 -3.48 -6.65
CA VAL A 47 17.24 -4.63 -5.82
C VAL A 47 15.94 -5.25 -5.33
N VAL A 48 15.80 -6.56 -5.57
CA VAL A 48 14.75 -7.40 -5.00
C VAL A 48 15.36 -8.31 -3.95
N GLU A 49 14.66 -8.49 -2.84
CA GLU A 49 15.04 -9.34 -1.73
C GLU A 49 13.99 -10.45 -1.55
N ASN A 50 14.42 -11.69 -1.39
CA ASN A 50 13.51 -12.80 -1.08
C ASN A 50 13.24 -12.90 0.44
N ARG A 51 12.49 -13.92 0.87
CA ARG A 51 12.18 -14.10 2.30
C ARG A 51 13.38 -14.54 3.16
N GLU A 52 14.43 -15.04 2.52
CA GLU A 52 15.67 -15.50 3.16
C GLU A 52 16.71 -14.36 3.25
N GLY A 53 16.37 -13.17 2.75
CA GLY A 53 17.26 -12.01 2.72
C GLY A 53 18.22 -12.00 1.53
N GLU A 54 18.12 -12.95 0.61
CA GLU A 54 18.95 -12.97 -0.59
C GLU A 54 18.53 -11.86 -1.54
N GLN A 55 19.53 -11.07 -1.98
CA GLN A 55 19.31 -9.93 -2.86
C GLN A 55 19.73 -10.25 -4.30
N ARG A 56 18.88 -9.84 -5.24
CA ARG A 56 19.14 -9.90 -6.68
C ARG A 56 18.89 -8.54 -7.31
N VAL A 57 19.63 -8.24 -8.36
CA VAL A 57 19.45 -7.02 -9.16
C VAL A 57 18.64 -7.33 -10.39
N GLU A 58 17.57 -6.56 -10.60
CA GLU A 58 16.83 -6.49 -11.86
C GLU A 58 17.18 -5.18 -12.57
N ARG A 59 17.52 -5.26 -13.86
CA ARG A 59 17.93 -4.10 -14.67
C ARG A 59 16.83 -3.69 -15.64
N GLY A 60 16.75 -2.39 -15.90
CA GLY A 60 15.77 -1.80 -16.82
C GLY A 60 14.98 -0.67 -16.17
N THR A 61 13.89 -0.30 -16.83
CA THR A 61 12.96 0.72 -16.33
C THR A 61 12.13 0.17 -15.17
N ALA A 62 12.00 0.95 -14.10
CA ALA A 62 11.18 0.59 -12.94
C ALA A 62 9.88 1.41 -12.94
N MET A 63 8.74 0.74 -12.86
CA MET A 63 7.43 1.34 -12.60
C MET A 63 7.00 1.00 -11.17
N LEU A 64 6.76 2.01 -10.35
CA LEU A 64 6.32 1.83 -8.96
C LEU A 64 4.80 1.83 -8.89
N ALA A 65 4.21 0.65 -8.69
CA ALA A 65 2.77 0.47 -8.45
C ALA A 65 2.52 -0.11 -7.05
N THR A 66 3.14 0.47 -6.03
CA THR A 66 3.30 -0.16 -4.69
C THR A 66 2.17 0.15 -3.70
N GLY A 67 1.11 0.84 -4.10
CA GLY A 67 0.06 1.31 -3.20
C GLY A 67 0.52 2.43 -2.25
N GLY A 68 -0.30 2.73 -1.24
CA GLY A 68 -0.11 3.84 -0.31
C GLY A 68 0.66 3.48 0.97
N TYR A 69 0.58 4.37 1.97
CA TYR A 69 1.26 4.29 3.27
C TYR A 69 0.32 4.38 4.49
N ALA A 70 -0.99 4.22 4.29
CA ALA A 70 -1.99 4.32 5.36
C ALA A 70 -1.98 3.14 6.37
N ALA A 71 -1.08 2.17 6.21
CA ALA A 71 -0.79 1.14 7.20
C ALA A 71 0.65 1.26 7.78
N ASP A 72 1.35 2.37 7.53
CA ASP A 72 2.74 2.57 7.93
C ASP A 72 2.87 3.03 9.38
N PHE A 73 2.64 2.12 10.33
CA PHE A 73 2.74 2.40 11.78
C PHE A 73 4.13 2.07 12.38
N ASP A 74 5.15 1.89 11.54
CA ASP A 74 6.52 1.57 11.95
C ASP A 74 7.17 2.71 12.76
N SER A 75 7.90 2.40 13.83
CA SER A 75 8.43 3.43 14.73
C SER A 75 9.64 4.19 14.21
N GLY A 76 10.34 3.68 13.18
CA GLY A 76 11.59 4.27 12.70
C GLY A 76 11.48 4.95 11.33
N THR A 77 10.66 4.40 10.45
CA THR A 77 10.57 4.85 9.04
C THR A 77 9.17 5.28 8.63
N SER A 78 8.24 5.45 9.57
CA SER A 78 6.86 5.73 9.25
C SER A 78 6.67 7.06 8.52
N LEU A 79 6.05 6.98 7.35
CA LEU A 79 5.57 8.10 6.57
C LEU A 79 4.37 8.78 7.26
N LEU A 80 3.53 8.02 7.97
CA LEU A 80 2.44 8.61 8.78
C LEU A 80 3.03 9.47 9.91
N ALA A 81 3.99 8.95 10.65
CA ALA A 81 4.66 9.69 11.73
C ALA A 81 5.37 10.94 11.21
N ARG A 82 6.02 10.85 10.03
CA ARG A 82 6.75 11.96 9.44
C ARG A 82 5.85 13.07 8.90
N TYR A 83 4.77 12.73 8.19
CA TYR A 83 3.99 13.71 7.42
C TYR A 83 2.63 14.04 8.02
N THR A 84 2.04 13.16 8.84
CA THR A 84 0.70 13.36 9.40
C THR A 84 0.52 12.59 10.71
N PRO A 85 1.29 12.92 11.76
CA PRO A 85 1.36 12.12 12.99
C PRO A 85 0.02 11.93 13.70
N ALA A 86 -0.92 12.87 13.52
CA ALA A 86 -2.30 12.74 14.03
C ALA A 86 -3.01 11.48 13.51
N MET A 87 -2.66 10.99 12.32
CA MET A 87 -3.24 9.78 11.73
C MET A 87 -2.86 8.49 12.47
N LEU A 88 -1.79 8.50 13.29
CA LEU A 88 -1.39 7.34 14.10
C LEU A 88 -2.45 6.98 15.16
N ASN A 89 -3.31 7.93 15.53
CA ASN A 89 -4.40 7.72 16.48
C ASN A 89 -5.58 6.96 15.85
N PHE A 90 -5.63 6.84 14.53
CA PHE A 90 -6.71 6.17 13.83
C PHE A 90 -6.38 4.70 13.55
N ALA A 91 -7.44 3.93 13.33
CA ALA A 91 -7.35 2.61 12.73
C ALA A 91 -7.12 2.70 11.21
N THR A 92 -6.66 1.61 10.59
CA THR A 92 -6.52 1.51 9.14
C THR A 92 -7.48 0.47 8.57
N THR A 93 -7.98 0.70 7.36
CA THR A 93 -8.68 -0.31 6.56
C THR A 93 -7.75 -1.03 5.58
N ASN A 94 -6.48 -0.65 5.54
CA ASN A 94 -5.50 -1.21 4.64
C ASN A 94 -4.89 -2.48 5.23
N ALA A 95 -4.47 -3.39 4.35
CA ALA A 95 -3.64 -4.50 4.74
C ALA A 95 -2.24 -4.02 5.13
N GLY A 96 -1.54 -4.79 5.97
CA GLY A 96 -0.24 -4.42 6.55
C GLY A 96 0.90 -4.22 5.55
N HIS A 97 0.68 -4.44 4.25
CA HIS A 97 1.67 -4.18 3.20
C HIS A 97 1.63 -2.73 2.68
N ALA A 98 0.58 -1.95 2.97
CA ALA A 98 0.43 -0.57 2.51
C ALA A 98 1.29 0.40 3.36
N THR A 99 2.61 0.22 3.31
CA THR A 99 3.61 0.93 4.13
C THR A 99 4.46 1.92 3.34
N GLY A 100 4.05 2.25 2.10
CA GLY A 100 4.73 3.23 1.26
C GLY A 100 6.10 2.79 0.74
N GLY A 101 6.32 1.49 0.50
CA GLY A 101 7.61 0.97 0.04
C GLY A 101 8.17 1.67 -1.20
N GLY A 102 7.33 1.98 -2.20
CA GLY A 102 7.75 2.73 -3.39
C GLY A 102 8.16 4.17 -3.08
N ILE A 103 7.45 4.85 -2.17
CA ILE A 103 7.78 6.21 -1.72
C ILE A 103 9.15 6.21 -1.04
N LYS A 104 9.36 5.27 -0.10
CA LYS A 104 10.63 5.09 0.63
C LYS A 104 11.81 4.74 -0.29
N MET A 105 11.55 4.05 -1.41
CA MET A 105 12.57 3.77 -2.42
C MET A 105 12.82 4.95 -3.37
N GLY A 106 11.79 5.75 -3.66
CA GLY A 106 11.85 6.88 -4.60
C GLY A 106 12.55 8.10 -4.04
N GLU A 107 12.27 8.46 -2.79
CA GLU A 107 12.81 9.67 -2.15
C GLU A 107 14.35 9.70 -2.16
N PRO A 108 15.09 8.62 -1.80
CA PRO A 108 16.56 8.61 -1.86
C PRO A 108 17.13 8.74 -3.27
N VAL A 109 16.35 8.43 -4.31
CA VAL A 109 16.74 8.64 -5.71
C VAL A 109 16.16 9.92 -6.30
N GLY A 110 15.84 10.91 -5.45
CA GLY A 110 15.48 12.26 -5.86
C GLY A 110 14.05 12.40 -6.37
N ALA A 111 13.18 11.42 -6.14
CA ALA A 111 11.77 11.58 -6.44
C ALA A 111 11.15 12.66 -5.53
N TRP A 112 10.46 13.61 -6.14
CA TRP A 112 9.66 14.57 -5.39
C TRP A 112 8.37 13.93 -4.91
N LEU A 113 7.99 14.25 -3.69
CA LEU A 113 6.74 13.84 -3.09
C LEU A 113 5.80 15.04 -3.05
N THR A 114 4.52 14.80 -3.28
CA THR A 114 3.47 15.82 -3.25
C THR A 114 2.39 15.38 -2.29
N ASP A 115 1.80 16.33 -1.57
CA ASP A 115 0.59 16.13 -0.78
C ASP A 115 0.67 15.04 0.31
N MET A 116 1.88 14.75 0.82
CA MET A 116 2.12 13.70 1.82
C MET A 116 1.38 13.92 3.16
N GLN A 117 0.96 15.14 3.45
CA GLN A 117 0.14 15.46 4.62
C GLN A 117 -1.34 15.06 4.45
N HIS A 118 -1.81 14.86 3.22
CA HIS A 118 -3.20 14.60 2.90
C HIS A 118 -3.51 13.09 2.94
N VAL A 119 -3.88 12.62 4.13
CA VAL A 119 -4.34 11.24 4.35
C VAL A 119 -5.84 11.22 4.64
N GLN A 120 -6.56 10.39 3.89
CA GLN A 120 -8.01 10.21 4.06
C GLN A 120 -8.31 9.16 5.13
N VAL A 121 -9.14 9.53 6.09
CA VAL A 121 -9.76 8.60 7.03
C VAL A 121 -11.13 8.21 6.50
N HIS A 122 -11.37 6.91 6.32
CA HIS A 122 -12.71 6.43 5.98
C HIS A 122 -13.61 6.53 7.22
N PRO A 123 -14.80 7.15 7.14
CA PRO A 123 -15.62 7.44 8.33
C PRO A 123 -16.22 6.20 8.99
N THR A 124 -16.26 5.05 8.29
CA THR A 124 -16.80 3.80 8.84
C THR A 124 -15.93 2.58 8.62
N GLY A 125 -15.43 2.05 9.74
CA GLY A 125 -14.90 0.70 9.86
C GLY A 125 -15.81 -0.15 10.74
N LEU A 126 -15.97 -1.42 10.41
CA LEU A 126 -16.66 -2.40 11.25
C LEU A 126 -15.80 -2.70 12.48
N VAL A 127 -16.40 -2.56 13.66
CA VAL A 127 -15.79 -2.85 14.95
C VAL A 127 -16.22 -4.27 15.36
N ASP A 128 -15.25 -5.14 15.61
CA ASP A 128 -15.50 -6.43 16.23
C ASP A 128 -15.72 -6.21 17.73
N PRO A 129 -16.87 -6.58 18.31
CA PRO A 129 -17.11 -6.44 19.76
C PRO A 129 -16.11 -7.23 20.62
N ALA A 130 -15.52 -8.31 20.10
CA ALA A 130 -14.52 -9.09 20.82
C ALA A 130 -13.13 -8.44 20.81
N ASP A 131 -12.85 -7.56 19.85
CA ASP A 131 -11.59 -6.81 19.73
C ASP A 131 -11.85 -5.39 19.18
N PRO A 132 -12.43 -4.51 20.00
CA PRO A 132 -12.85 -3.18 19.58
C PRO A 132 -11.68 -2.26 19.27
N ASP A 133 -10.49 -2.54 19.80
CA ASP A 133 -9.28 -1.74 19.63
C ASP A 133 -8.38 -2.23 18.48
N ARG A 134 -8.78 -3.30 17.78
CA ARG A 134 -8.05 -3.82 16.63
C ARG A 134 -7.66 -2.71 15.65
N ARG A 135 -6.35 -2.54 15.42
CA ARG A 135 -5.82 -1.48 14.53
C ARG A 135 -6.35 -1.57 13.10
N VAL A 136 -6.51 -2.79 12.59
CA VAL A 136 -7.05 -3.02 11.24
C VAL A 136 -8.56 -3.24 11.34
N LYS A 137 -9.35 -2.40 10.67
CA LYS A 137 -10.81 -2.51 10.60
C LYS A 137 -11.25 -2.93 9.20
N PHE A 138 -12.28 -3.76 9.11
CA PHE A 138 -12.93 -4.00 7.83
C PHE A 138 -13.69 -2.75 7.42
N LEU A 139 -13.49 -2.29 6.19
CA LEU A 139 -14.19 -1.12 5.68
C LEU A 139 -15.68 -1.43 5.56
N CYS A 140 -16.51 -0.61 6.20
CA CYS A 140 -17.95 -0.64 6.00
C CYS A 140 -18.27 0.27 4.81
N ALA A 141 -18.74 -0.32 3.71
CA ALA A 141 -18.83 0.35 2.42
C ALA A 141 -19.69 1.62 2.48
N GLU A 142 -19.16 2.73 1.95
CA GLU A 142 -19.90 3.98 1.79
C GLU A 142 -21.22 3.80 1.01
N ALA A 143 -21.25 2.85 0.07
CA ALA A 143 -22.45 2.50 -0.69
C ALA A 143 -23.65 2.14 0.21
N LEU A 144 -23.44 1.67 1.45
CA LEU A 144 -24.52 1.43 2.40
C LEU A 144 -25.26 2.72 2.75
N ARG A 145 -24.53 3.81 3.01
CA ARG A 145 -25.13 5.14 3.21
C ARG A 145 -25.83 5.61 1.94
N GLY A 146 -25.20 5.41 0.78
CA GLY A 146 -25.81 5.74 -0.52
C GLY A 146 -27.11 4.97 -0.80
N ALA A 147 -27.24 3.76 -0.24
CA ALA A 147 -28.45 2.93 -0.31
C ALA A 147 -29.51 3.27 0.76
N GLY A 148 -29.27 4.29 1.60
CA GLY A 148 -30.24 4.77 2.59
C GLY A 148 -30.01 4.28 4.03
N VAL A 149 -28.89 3.62 4.34
CA VAL A 149 -28.57 3.26 5.73
C VAL A 149 -28.28 4.52 6.55
N LEU A 150 -29.01 4.66 7.66
CA LEU A 150 -28.83 5.73 8.64
C LEU A 150 -27.91 5.29 9.78
N TRP A 151 -27.21 6.24 10.40
CA TRP A 151 -26.46 6.00 11.63
C TRP A 151 -27.21 6.55 12.82
N MET A 152 -27.24 5.76 13.88
CA MET A 152 -27.76 6.16 15.18
C MET A 152 -26.62 6.11 16.18
N SER A 153 -26.48 7.17 16.96
CA SER A 153 -25.65 7.12 18.16
C SER A 153 -26.38 6.35 19.25
N SER A 154 -25.61 5.71 20.15
CA SER A 154 -26.18 5.04 21.33
C SER A 154 -26.93 6.00 22.27
N VAL A 155 -26.72 7.32 22.13
CA VAL A 155 -27.43 8.36 22.89
C VAL A 155 -28.86 8.59 22.37
N ALA A 156 -29.14 8.32 21.09
CA ALA A 156 -30.47 8.51 20.50
C ALA A 156 -31.43 7.33 20.75
N ALA A 157 -30.92 6.16 21.15
CA ALA A 157 -31.74 4.96 21.39
C ALA A 157 -32.35 4.89 22.81
N MET A 158 -32.10 5.88 23.66
CA MET A 158 -32.65 5.99 25.02
C MET A 158 -33.75 7.07 25.16
N ARG A 159 -34.40 7.47 24.06
CA ARG A 159 -35.58 8.34 24.07
C ARG A 159 -36.74 7.71 23.33
#